data_AF-A0AAN7QJ98-F1
#
_entry.id   AF-A0AAN7QJ98-F1
#
_cell.length_a   1.000
_cell.length_b   1.000
_cell.length_c   1.000
_cell.angle_alpha   90.00
_cell.angle_beta   90.00
_cell.angle_gamma   90.00
#
_symmetry.space_group_name_H-M   'P 1'
#
loop_
_entity.id
_entity.type
_entity.pdbx_description
1 polymer ?
#
loop_
_entity_poly.entity_id
_entity_poly.type
_entity_poly.pdbx_seq_one_letter_code
_entity_poly.pdbx_strand_id
1 'polypeptide(L)'
;TRYGRLQGLILPMDQYRYLKPVEVFLGVPYATPPVMSNRFSPTRTPSPWNGIRVSDKHGPVCPQKLPDISNETAALEKMPKGRLEYLKRLLPLLKNQSEDCLYLNIFAPAQVEPSDFDAYEEESVGLLDPYETSDLDEDPTC
;
A
#
# COMPACT_ATOMS: atom_id res chain seq x y z
N THR A 1 5.66 15.87 4.85
CA THR A 1 6.89 15.62 5.66
C THR A 1 7.83 16.79 5.52
N ARG A 2 8.97 16.82 6.23
CA ARG A 2 10.01 17.85 6.04
C ARG A 2 10.66 17.88 4.65
N TYR A 3 10.51 16.81 3.87
CA TYR A 3 11.15 16.65 2.55
C TYR A 3 10.20 16.86 1.37
N GLY A 4 8.89 16.85 1.61
CA GLY A 4 7.87 17.03 0.58
C GLY A 4 6.51 16.48 1.01
N ARG A 5 5.50 16.67 0.15
CA ARG A 5 4.14 16.14 0.38
C ARG A 5 4.06 14.68 -0.07
N LEU A 6 3.28 13.89 0.66
CA LEU A 6 3.02 12.48 0.38
C LEU A 6 1.52 12.28 0.17
N GLN A 7 1.17 11.33 -0.69
CA GLN A 7 -0.19 10.82 -0.83
C GLN A 7 -0.18 9.33 -0.51
N GLY A 8 -0.98 8.93 0.48
CA GLY A 8 -1.13 7.54 0.91
C GLY A 8 -2.48 6.95 0.49
N LEU A 9 -2.88 5.90 1.20
CA LEU A 9 -4.15 5.21 1.06
C LEU A 9 -4.90 5.23 2.40
N ILE A 10 -6.23 5.23 2.37
CA ILE A 10 -7.04 4.90 3.54
C ILE A 10 -7.44 3.44 3.42
N LEU A 11 -7.09 2.64 4.41
CA LEU A 11 -7.59 1.27 4.54
C LEU A 11 -8.82 1.27 5.44
N PRO A 12 -10.02 0.98 4.89
CA PRO A 12 -11.21 0.81 5.71
C PRO A 12 -11.06 -0.44 6.57
N MET A 13 -11.60 -0.38 7.79
CA MET A 13 -11.56 -1.47 8.77
C MET A 13 -12.98 -1.99 9.07
N ASP A 14 -13.88 -1.92 8.09
CA ASP A 14 -15.32 -2.14 8.24
C ASP A 14 -15.67 -3.56 8.75
N GLN A 15 -14.80 -4.54 8.44
CA GLN A 15 -14.91 -5.91 8.96
C GLN A 15 -14.72 -6.01 10.48
N TYR A 16 -14.16 -4.97 11.10
CA TYR A 16 -13.88 -4.87 12.52
C TYR A 16 -14.61 -3.66 13.11
N ARG A 17 -15.81 -3.91 13.64
CA ARG A 17 -16.79 -2.90 14.13
C ARG A 17 -16.27 -1.84 15.11
N TYR A 18 -15.07 -2.00 15.67
CA TYR A 18 -14.49 -1.10 16.66
C TYR A 18 -13.14 -0.51 16.26
N LEU A 19 -12.66 -0.80 15.05
CA LEU A 19 -11.39 -0.29 14.57
C LEU A 19 -11.63 0.93 13.68
N LYS A 20 -10.90 2.01 13.96
CA LYS A 20 -10.84 3.16 13.07
C LYS A 20 -10.15 2.75 11.76
N PRO A 21 -10.49 3.40 10.63
CA PRO A 21 -9.72 3.28 9.40
C PRO A 21 -8.25 3.59 9.64
N VAL A 22 -7.37 3.13 8.76
CA VAL A 22 -5.92 3.33 8.89
C VAL A 22 -5.41 4.11 7.69
N GLU A 23 -4.73 5.23 7.94
CA GLU A 23 -3.91 5.93 6.97
C GLU A 23 -2.61 5.15 6.73
N VAL A 24 -2.36 4.83 5.46
CA VAL A 24 -1.23 4.00 5.05
C VAL A 24 -0.36 4.73 4.04
N PHE A 25 0.94 4.80 4.33
CA PHE A 25 1.95 5.33 3.43
C PHE A 25 3.03 4.26 3.22
N LEU A 26 3.14 3.74 2.01
CA LEU A 26 4.09 2.69 1.65
C LEU A 26 5.27 3.26 0.85
N GLY A 27 6.47 2.73 1.08
CA GLY A 27 7.63 3.09 0.26
C GLY A 27 8.11 4.54 0.44
N VAL A 28 8.00 5.08 1.66
CA VAL A 28 8.44 6.45 1.98
C VAL A 28 9.96 6.47 2.15
N PRO A 29 10.73 7.25 1.36
CA PRO A 29 12.18 7.30 1.50
C PRO A 29 12.58 8.04 2.78
N TYR A 30 13.44 7.42 3.58
CA TYR A 30 13.95 8.03 4.83
C TYR A 30 15.45 8.36 4.77
N ALA A 31 16.16 7.89 3.75
CA ALA A 31 17.57 8.14 3.53
C ALA A 31 17.90 8.16 2.03
N THR A 32 19.07 8.71 1.68
CA THR A 32 19.62 8.61 0.31
C THR A 32 20.02 7.17 0.00
N PRO A 33 19.79 6.66 -1.23
CA PRO A 33 20.15 5.29 -1.60
C PRO A 33 21.64 4.98 -1.35
N PRO A 34 21.98 3.83 -0.71
CA PRO A 34 23.35 3.45 -0.36
C PRO A 34 24.07 2.78 -1.54
N VAL A 35 23.86 3.30 -2.76
CA VAL A 35 24.39 2.75 -4.01
C VAL A 35 25.73 3.39 -4.36
N MET A 36 26.55 2.67 -5.13
CA MET A 36 27.83 3.17 -5.68
C MET A 36 28.76 3.73 -4.58
N SER A 37 29.14 5.01 -4.66
CA SER A 37 30.02 5.69 -3.71
C SER A 37 29.45 5.80 -2.30
N ASN A 38 28.15 5.61 -2.12
CA ASN A 38 27.51 5.62 -0.80
C ASN A 38 27.56 4.25 -0.10
N ARG A 39 28.03 3.19 -0.78
CA ARG A 39 28.11 1.86 -0.17
C ARG A 39 29.07 1.87 1.01
N PHE A 40 28.66 1.25 2.13
CA PHE A 40 29.41 1.19 3.39
C PHE A 40 29.70 2.54 4.04
N SER A 41 29.07 3.62 3.57
CA SER A 41 29.12 4.93 4.20
C SER A 41 27.91 5.13 5.14
N PRO A 42 28.01 6.04 6.12
CA PRO A 42 26.85 6.41 6.94
C PRO A 42 25.67 6.91 6.10
N THR A 43 24.45 6.59 6.54
CA THR A 43 23.25 7.05 5.85
C THR A 43 23.13 8.58 5.87
N ARG A 44 22.61 9.14 4.78
CA ARG A 44 22.38 10.58 4.63
C ARG A 44 20.90 10.85 4.48
N THR A 45 20.47 12.07 4.82
CA THR A 45 19.09 12.50 4.61
C THR A 45 18.67 12.35 3.14
N PRO A 46 17.42 11.99 2.85
CA PRO A 46 16.92 11.90 1.47
C PRO A 46 16.88 13.29 0.84
N SER A 47 16.95 13.33 -0.49
CA SER A 47 16.73 14.57 -1.23
C SER A 47 15.27 14.99 -1.12
N PRO A 48 14.98 16.30 -0.92
CA PRO A 48 13.61 16.78 -0.99
C PRO A 48 13.04 16.60 -2.40
N TRP A 49 11.72 16.51 -2.51
CA TRP A 49 11.03 16.41 -3.79
C TRP A 49 9.99 17.51 -3.95
N ASN A 50 9.78 17.93 -5.20
CA ASN A 50 8.74 18.89 -5.55
C ASN A 50 7.41 18.17 -5.81
N GLY A 51 6.30 18.83 -5.52
CA GLY A 51 4.96 18.29 -5.74
C GLY A 51 4.53 17.26 -4.69
N ILE A 52 3.75 16.28 -5.12
CA ILE A 52 3.18 15.20 -4.29
C ILE A 52 3.79 13.88 -4.74
N ARG A 53 4.35 13.12 -3.81
CA ARG A 53 4.85 11.76 -4.06
C ARG A 53 3.80 10.74 -3.64
N VAL A 54 3.37 9.90 -4.58
CA VAL A 54 2.47 8.78 -4.32
C VAL A 54 3.22 7.69 -3.54
N SER A 55 2.64 7.25 -2.42
CA SER A 55 3.18 6.28 -1.46
C SER A 55 2.15 5.19 -1.19
N ASP A 56 1.72 4.52 -2.25
CA ASP A 56 0.68 3.49 -2.28
C ASP A 56 1.25 2.07 -2.49
N LYS A 57 2.57 1.95 -2.71
CA LYS A 57 3.26 0.70 -3.02
C LYS A 57 4.50 0.53 -2.18
N HIS A 58 4.81 -0.73 -1.84
CA HIS A 58 6.06 -1.05 -1.16
C HIS A 58 7.26 -0.75 -2.05
N GLY A 59 8.30 -0.15 -1.45
CA GLY A 59 9.63 -0.09 -2.05
C GLY A 59 10.27 -1.49 -2.15
N PRO A 60 11.36 -1.65 -2.91
CA PRO A 60 12.11 -2.90 -2.94
C PRO A 60 12.72 -3.20 -1.57
N VAL A 61 12.85 -4.50 -1.25
CA VAL A 61 13.55 -4.94 -0.04
C VAL A 61 15.06 -4.95 -0.27
N CYS A 62 15.84 -4.94 0.81
CA CYS A 62 17.29 -5.00 0.71
C CYS A 62 17.77 -6.35 0.15
N PRO A 63 18.94 -6.39 -0.54
CA PRO A 63 19.47 -7.61 -1.12
C PRO A 63 19.73 -8.65 -0.03
N GLN A 64 19.16 -9.84 -0.20
CA GLN A 64 19.26 -10.95 0.74
C GLN A 64 19.21 -12.29 0.00
N LYS A 65 19.98 -13.26 0.48
CA LYS A 65 19.96 -14.62 -0.06
C LYS A 65 18.69 -15.34 0.43
N LEU A 66 17.70 -15.44 -0.45
CA LEU A 66 16.47 -16.18 -0.15
C LEU A 66 16.70 -17.70 -0.23
N PRO A 67 16.08 -18.50 0.65
CA PRO A 67 16.11 -19.96 0.54
C PRO A 67 15.31 -20.40 -0.70
N ASP A 68 15.85 -21.36 -1.45
CA ASP A 68 15.11 -22.02 -2.51
C ASP A 68 14.14 -23.04 -1.90
N ILE A 69 12.85 -22.83 -2.16
CA ILE A 69 11.76 -23.71 -1.71
C ILE A 69 10.96 -24.28 -2.87
N SER A 70 11.48 -24.20 -4.11
CA SER A 70 10.83 -24.75 -5.30
C SER A 70 10.52 -26.24 -5.16
N ASN A 71 11.43 -26.98 -4.52
CA ASN A 71 11.22 -28.37 -4.13
C ASN A 71 10.87 -28.46 -2.64
N GLU A 72 9.58 -28.69 -2.36
CA GLU A 72 9.07 -28.75 -0.98
C GLU A 72 9.64 -29.93 -0.19
N THR A 73 9.82 -31.09 -0.80
CA THR A 73 10.38 -32.28 -0.15
C THR A 73 11.80 -31.99 0.33
N ALA A 74 12.64 -31.45 -0.56
CA ALA A 74 14.01 -31.08 -0.23
C ALA A 74 14.09 -29.92 0.78
N ALA A 75 13.09 -29.02 0.78
CA ALA A 75 12.99 -27.97 1.77
C ALA A 75 12.63 -28.51 3.16
N LEU A 76 11.68 -29.46 3.25
CA LEU A 76 11.24 -30.07 4.52
C LEU A 76 12.34 -30.92 5.20
N GLU A 77 13.29 -31.45 4.43
CA GLU A 77 14.50 -32.06 5.00
C GLU A 77 15.39 -31.04 5.73
N LYS A 78 15.37 -29.78 5.30
CA LYS A 78 16.24 -28.70 5.79
C LYS A 78 15.54 -27.76 6.78
N MET A 79 14.21 -27.75 6.83
CA MET A 79 13.46 -26.85 7.71
C MET A 79 12.11 -27.41 8.17
N PRO A 80 11.62 -27.01 9.36
CA PRO A 80 10.29 -27.39 9.84
C PRO A 80 9.16 -26.90 8.92
N LYS A 81 8.05 -27.65 8.86
CA LYS A 81 6.87 -27.32 8.06
C LYS A 81 6.35 -25.89 8.28
N GLY A 82 6.27 -25.44 9.53
CA GLY A 82 5.80 -24.08 9.84
C GLY A 82 6.71 -22.99 9.28
N ARG A 83 8.02 -23.23 9.23
CA ARG A 83 8.98 -22.30 8.59
C ARG A 83 8.80 -22.27 7.09
N LEU A 84 8.59 -23.42 6.46
CA LEU A 84 8.30 -23.50 5.02
C LEU A 84 7.03 -22.73 4.66
N GLU A 85 5.96 -22.93 5.42
CA GLU A 85 4.68 -22.24 5.20
C GLU A 85 4.81 -20.72 5.38
N TYR A 86 5.55 -20.28 6.41
CA TYR A 86 5.88 -18.87 6.61
C TYR A 86 6.66 -18.29 5.42
N LEU A 87 7.68 -18.99 4.92
CA LEU A 87 8.46 -18.56 3.76
C LEU A 87 7.62 -18.50 2.48
N LYS A 88 6.72 -19.47 2.25
CA LYS A 88 5.79 -19.42 1.11
C LYS A 88 4.96 -18.14 1.08
N ARG A 89 4.51 -17.67 2.25
CA ARG A 89 3.75 -16.42 2.38
C ARG A 89 4.61 -15.17 2.15
N LEU A 90 5.86 -15.19 2.60
CA LEU A 90 6.76 -14.03 2.52
C LEU A 90 7.45 -13.86 1.17
N LEU A 91 7.87 -14.95 0.53
CA LEU A 91 8.74 -14.88 -0.64
C LEU A 91 8.21 -13.99 -1.76
N PRO A 92 6.90 -13.94 -2.09
CA PRO A 92 6.38 -12.99 -3.07
C PRO A 92 6.72 -11.52 -2.75
N LEU A 93 6.73 -11.15 -1.47
CA LEU A 93 7.05 -9.80 -0.99
C LEU A 93 8.57 -9.51 -1.00
N LEU A 94 9.40 -10.56 -0.96
CA LEU A 94 10.86 -10.44 -0.91
C LEU A 94 11.55 -10.55 -2.28
N LYS A 95 10.79 -10.81 -3.35
CA LYS A 95 11.33 -10.98 -4.71
C LYS A 95 11.92 -9.69 -5.29
N ASN A 96 11.28 -8.55 -5.03
CA ASN A 96 11.75 -7.27 -5.54
C ASN A 96 12.88 -6.71 -4.65
N GLN A 97 14.13 -7.02 -5.00
CA GLN A 97 15.31 -6.61 -4.23
C GLN A 97 16.12 -5.54 -4.96
N SER A 98 16.63 -4.57 -4.21
CA SER A 98 17.52 -3.51 -4.72
C SER A 98 18.43 -3.01 -3.61
N GLU A 99 19.64 -2.54 -3.95
CA GLU A 99 20.47 -1.78 -2.99
C GLU A 99 19.81 -0.47 -2.57
N ASP A 100 18.98 0.12 -3.44
CA ASP A 100 18.08 1.21 -3.08
C ASP A 100 16.86 0.64 -2.34
N CYS A 101 17.01 0.36 -1.04
CA CYS A 101 15.97 -0.23 -0.18
C CYS A 101 15.64 0.59 1.09
N LEU A 102 16.13 1.84 1.20
CA LEU A 102 15.97 2.66 2.41
C LEU A 102 14.62 3.37 2.47
N TYR A 103 13.57 2.55 2.53
CA TYR A 103 12.17 2.97 2.59
C TYR A 103 11.52 2.49 3.89
N LEU A 104 10.51 3.22 4.36
CA LEU A 104 9.66 2.80 5.46
C LEU A 104 8.19 2.80 5.05
N ASN A 105 7.39 2.04 5.80
CA ASN A 105 5.94 2.02 5.68
C ASN A 105 5.34 2.59 6.97
N ILE A 106 4.37 3.49 6.86
CA ILE A 106 3.69 4.14 7.98
C ILE A 106 2.24 3.67 7.98
N PHE A 107 1.76 3.25 9.15
CA PHE A 107 0.38 2.89 9.40
C PHE A 107 -0.08 3.69 10.62
N ALA A 108 -0.99 4.63 10.43
CA ALA A 108 -1.53 5.47 11.49
C ALA A 108 -3.05 5.34 11.53
N PRO A 109 -3.69 5.23 12.71
CA PRO A 109 -5.14 5.30 12.77
C PRO A 109 -5.60 6.64 12.18
N ALA A 110 -6.54 6.58 11.25
CA ALA A 110 -7.08 7.76 10.59
C ALA A 110 -7.64 8.72 11.63
N GLN A 111 -7.30 10.01 11.50
CA GLN A 111 -7.81 11.06 12.37
C GLN A 111 -9.13 11.65 11.82
N VAL A 112 -9.86 10.86 11.04
CA VAL A 112 -11.16 11.24 10.49
C VAL A 112 -12.18 11.22 11.62
N GLU A 113 -12.84 12.35 11.85
CA GLU A 113 -13.94 12.44 12.80
C GLU A 113 -15.15 11.66 12.24
N PRO A 114 -15.97 11.00 13.08
CA PRO A 114 -17.09 10.19 12.61
C PRO A 114 -18.07 10.93 11.68
N SER A 115 -18.15 12.26 11.77
CA SER A 115 -19.03 13.09 10.94
C SER A 115 -18.60 13.22 9.48
N ASP A 116 -17.34 12.97 9.16
CA ASP A 116 -16.84 13.07 7.78
C ASP A 116 -17.04 11.75 7.00
N PHE A 117 -17.37 10.65 7.67
CA PHE A 117 -17.59 9.34 7.04
C PHE A 117 -18.92 9.28 6.26
N ASP A 118 -19.97 9.95 6.77
CA ASP A 118 -21.28 10.02 6.13
C ASP A 118 -21.24 10.79 4.80
N ALA A 119 -20.23 11.67 4.61
CA ALA A 119 -20.05 12.43 3.37
C ALA A 119 -19.38 11.63 2.24
N TYR A 120 -18.59 10.59 2.57
CA TYR A 120 -17.92 9.76 1.55
C TYR A 120 -18.83 8.66 0.96
N GLU A 121 -19.87 8.22 1.69
CA GLU A 121 -20.87 7.31 1.12
C GLU A 121 -21.76 8.02 0.10
N GLU A 122 -22.20 9.27 0.36
CA GLU A 122 -23.03 10.05 -0.55
C GLU A 122 -22.34 10.38 -1.89
N GLU A 123 -21.02 10.66 -1.88
CA GLU A 123 -20.28 11.00 -3.10
C GLU A 123 -20.05 9.77 -4.02
N SER A 124 -20.10 8.55 -3.49
CA SER A 124 -19.88 7.31 -4.25
C SER A 124 -21.12 6.75 -4.95
N VAL A 125 -22.32 7.16 -4.54
CA VAL A 125 -23.61 6.72 -5.11
C VAL A 125 -24.06 7.65 -6.27
N GLY A 126 -23.37 8.76 -6.50
CA GLY A 126 -23.76 9.81 -7.46
C GLY A 126 -23.32 9.62 -8.93
N LEU A 127 -22.76 8.48 -9.35
CA LEU A 127 -22.38 8.24 -10.76
C LEU A 127 -23.15 7.06 -11.40
N LEU A 128 -24.28 7.44 -12.00
CA LEU A 128 -24.97 6.90 -13.19
C LEU A 128 -25.60 5.50 -13.10
N ASP A 129 -26.91 5.49 -12.87
CA ASP A 129 -27.82 4.40 -13.26
C ASP A 129 -28.16 4.56 -14.77
N PRO A 130 -27.80 3.62 -15.66
CA PRO A 130 -27.99 3.78 -17.11
C PRO A 130 -29.35 3.29 -17.62
N TYR A 131 -30.39 3.21 -16.77
CA TYR A 131 -31.69 2.65 -17.17
C TYR A 131 -32.92 3.45 -16.72
N GLU A 132 -32.86 4.77 -16.81
CA GLU A 132 -34.06 5.61 -16.74
C GLU A 132 -34.40 6.12 -18.15
N THR A 133 -35.00 5.23 -18.95
CA THR A 133 -35.66 5.63 -20.20
C THR A 133 -36.98 6.31 -19.88
N SER A 134 -37.09 7.53 -20.39
CA SER A 134 -38.27 8.38 -20.44
C SER A 134 -39.52 7.66 -20.95
N ASP A 135 -40.56 7.63 -20.14
CA ASP A 135 -41.94 7.58 -20.61
C ASP A 135 -42.73 8.66 -19.85
N LEU A 136 -42.80 9.85 -20.46
CA LEU A 136 -43.78 10.86 -20.11
C LEU A 136 -45.05 10.54 -20.90
N ASP A 137 -46.03 9.97 -20.22
CA ASP A 137 -47.43 10.04 -20.63
C ASP A 137 -47.93 11.48 -20.49
N GLU A 138 -48.61 11.95 -21.54
CA GLU A 138 -49.78 12.85 -21.57
C GLU A 138 -49.78 13.64 -22.91
N ASP A 139 -50.83 13.72 -23.74
CA ASP A 139 -52.20 13.20 -23.74
C ASP A 139 -52.82 13.62 -25.12
N PRO A 140 -54.12 13.90 -25.31
CA PRO A 140 -55.11 13.11 -26.03
C PRO A 140 -55.54 13.70 -27.40
N THR A 141 -56.45 12.99 -28.10
CA THR A 141 -57.32 13.46 -29.21
C THR A 141 -56.67 14.00 -30.50
N CYS A 142 -56.68 13.18 -31.56
CA CYS A 142 -57.57 13.28 -32.74
C CYS A 142 -57.26 12.17 -33.75
#